data_AF-A0A1M5U2V9-F1
#
_entry.id   AF-A0A1M5U2V9-F1
#
_cell.length_a   1.000
_cell.length_b   1.000
_cell.length_c   1.000
_cell.angle_alpha   90.00
_cell.angle_beta   90.00
_cell.angle_gamma   90.00
#
_symmetry.space_group_name_H-M   'P 1'
#
loop_
_entity.id
_entity.type
_entity.pdbx_description
1 polymer ?
#
loop_
_entity_poly.entity_id
_entity_poly.type
_entity_poly.pdbx_seq_one_letter_code
_entity_poly.pdbx_strand_id
1 'polypeptide(L)'
;MKNKKITMGLTALVLMGTMVLPVSAEEKSDTTRIKANVKSTYTLTIPAETTVNFEATSTDLNGALKVKGNVLSTQEVVVNATANDFHNTSQNKDLPYKLVNKAEGKEFSIATWDEDILRAGLSDGQGKEILLSVDITDDNWNKAEAGDYEGSITFIANLMNKQ
;
A
#
# COMPACT_ATOMS: atom_id res chain seq x y z
N MET A 1 -72.44 14.76 87.51
CA MET A 1 -71.05 14.50 87.96
C MET A 1 -70.98 13.06 88.42
N LYS A 2 -70.18 12.11 87.92
CA LYS A 2 -68.98 12.11 87.05
C LYS A 2 -69.02 10.79 86.26
N ASN A 3 -69.15 10.83 84.94
CA ASN A 3 -68.07 10.75 83.94
C ASN A 3 -67.81 9.32 83.43
N LYS A 4 -68.42 9.05 82.27
CA LYS A 4 -67.93 8.17 81.20
C LYS A 4 -66.40 8.26 81.10
N LYS A 5 -65.70 7.12 81.16
CA LYS A 5 -64.31 7.02 80.72
C LYS A 5 -64.23 5.98 79.61
N ILE A 6 -63.99 6.52 78.42
CA ILE A 6 -63.56 5.83 77.21
C ILE A 6 -62.14 5.33 77.47
N THR A 7 -61.86 4.06 77.19
CA THR A 7 -60.48 3.56 77.07
C THR A 7 -60.36 2.80 75.76
N MET A 8 -59.50 3.33 74.90
CA MET A 8 -59.04 2.78 73.62
C MET A 8 -58.50 1.36 73.76
N GLY A 9 -58.96 0.47 72.87
CA GLY A 9 -58.35 -0.81 72.57
C GLY A 9 -58.07 -0.87 71.07
N LEU A 10 -56.79 -0.81 70.73
CA LEU A 10 -56.18 -0.80 69.41
C LEU A 10 -56.62 -2.02 68.57
N THR A 11 -57.12 -1.84 67.34
CA THR A 11 -57.13 -2.94 66.35
C THR A 11 -56.91 -2.37 64.95
N ALA A 12 -55.80 -2.80 64.37
CA ALA A 12 -55.13 -2.20 63.23
C ALA A 12 -55.84 -2.49 61.90
N LEU A 13 -55.81 -1.48 61.03
CA LEU A 13 -55.95 -1.60 59.58
C LEU A 13 -54.90 -2.58 59.03
N VAL A 14 -55.32 -3.58 58.24
CA VAL A 14 -54.47 -4.28 57.27
C VAL A 14 -55.29 -4.40 55.99
N LEU A 15 -55.36 -3.33 55.19
CA LEU A 15 -54.52 -3.04 54.01
C LEU A 15 -54.43 -4.21 53.02
N MET A 16 -55.16 -4.04 51.91
CA MET A 16 -55.07 -4.86 50.71
C MET A 16 -53.65 -4.76 50.14
N GLY A 17 -52.88 -5.83 50.24
CA GLY A 17 -51.57 -5.93 49.59
C GLY A 17 -51.72 -6.54 48.20
N THR A 18 -51.77 -5.72 47.16
CA THR A 18 -51.44 -6.16 45.80
C THR A 18 -49.98 -6.64 45.82
N MET A 19 -49.73 -7.93 45.56
CA MET A 19 -48.37 -8.40 45.32
C MET A 19 -47.86 -7.75 44.03
N VAL A 20 -47.08 -6.68 44.15
CA VAL A 20 -46.23 -6.20 43.08
C VAL A 20 -45.01 -7.12 43.09
N LEU A 21 -44.94 -8.06 42.15
CA LEU A 21 -43.70 -8.81 41.93
C LEU A 21 -42.64 -7.80 41.46
N PRO A 22 -41.46 -7.72 42.09
CA PRO A 22 -40.37 -6.94 41.54
C PRO A 22 -39.94 -7.60 40.22
N VAL A 23 -40.19 -6.94 39.09
CA VAL A 23 -39.53 -7.29 37.82
C VAL A 23 -38.09 -6.81 37.98
N SER A 24 -37.19 -7.74 38.32
CA SER A 24 -35.76 -7.47 38.27
C SER A 24 -35.35 -7.52 36.80
N ALA A 25 -35.20 -6.36 36.17
CA ALA A 25 -34.48 -6.25 34.92
C ALA A 25 -32.99 -6.45 35.25
N GLU A 26 -32.53 -7.70 35.21
CA GLU A 26 -31.10 -7.99 35.24
C GLU A 26 -30.50 -7.43 33.95
N GLU A 27 -29.52 -6.52 34.06
CA GLU A 27 -28.83 -5.97 32.88
C GLU A 27 -28.12 -7.12 32.16
N LYS A 28 -28.73 -7.61 31.08
CA LYS A 28 -28.13 -8.62 30.21
C LYS A 28 -27.19 -7.95 29.23
N SER A 29 -25.89 -8.03 29.51
CA SER A 29 -24.83 -7.73 28.55
C SER A 29 -24.35 -9.01 27.89
N ASP A 30 -24.31 -9.03 26.55
CA ASP A 30 -23.80 -10.14 25.75
C ASP A 30 -22.97 -9.56 24.59
N THR A 31 -21.97 -10.30 24.11
CA THR A 31 -20.98 -9.79 23.16
C THR A 31 -21.19 -10.38 21.77
N THR A 32 -21.39 -9.52 20.78
CA THR A 32 -21.34 -9.92 19.36
C THR A 32 -19.91 -9.83 18.85
N ARG A 33 -19.41 -10.90 18.23
CA ARG A 33 -18.08 -10.91 17.58
C ARG A 33 -18.22 -10.61 16.10
N ILE A 34 -17.55 -9.56 15.63
CA ILE A 34 -17.43 -9.23 14.21
C ILE A 34 -15.99 -9.57 13.77
N LYS A 35 -15.83 -10.12 12.57
CA LYS A 35 -14.52 -10.50 12.00
C LYS A 35 -14.43 -10.07 10.55
N ALA A 36 -13.25 -9.61 10.15
CA ALA A 36 -12.86 -9.41 8.77
C ALA A 36 -11.42 -9.93 8.58
N ASN A 37 -11.10 -10.36 7.35
CA ASN A 37 -9.73 -10.67 6.96
C ASN A 37 -9.36 -9.79 5.77
N VAL A 38 -8.32 -8.99 5.93
CA VAL A 38 -7.76 -8.16 4.86
C VAL A 38 -6.37 -8.70 4.57
N LYS A 39 -6.15 -9.16 3.33
CA LYS A 39 -4.87 -9.76 2.90
C LYS A 39 -3.92 -8.67 2.41
N SER A 40 -2.61 -8.94 2.56
CA SER A 40 -1.57 -8.13 1.93
C SER A 40 -1.65 -8.24 0.41
N THR A 41 -1.71 -7.10 -0.28
CA THR A 41 -1.78 -6.99 -1.74
C THR A 41 -1.02 -5.77 -2.22
N TYR A 42 -0.46 -5.85 -3.43
CA TYR A 42 0.22 -4.73 -4.07
C TYR A 42 0.00 -4.76 -5.58
N THR A 43 0.27 -3.64 -6.24
CA THR A 43 0.26 -3.48 -7.69
C THR A 43 1.53 -2.75 -8.10
N LEU A 44 2.31 -3.37 -8.99
CA LEU A 44 3.45 -2.75 -9.65
C LEU A 44 2.98 -2.05 -10.93
N THR A 45 3.39 -0.81 -11.13
CA THR A 45 3.26 -0.08 -12.39
C THR A 45 4.65 0.19 -12.93
N ILE A 46 4.93 -0.22 -14.17
CA ILE A 46 6.22 -0.02 -14.84
C ILE A 46 6.09 1.02 -15.94
N PRO A 47 7.19 1.67 -16.35
CA PRO A 47 7.21 2.51 -17.54
C PRO A 47 6.79 1.72 -18.80
N ALA A 48 6.15 2.40 -19.73
CA ALA A 48 5.77 1.86 -21.02
C ALA A 48 6.95 1.83 -22.01
N GLU A 49 6.74 1.19 -23.17
CA GLU A 49 7.69 1.22 -24.28
C GLU A 49 8.11 2.65 -24.63
N THR A 50 9.40 2.82 -24.89
CA THR A 50 10.04 4.11 -25.10
C THR A 50 11.00 4.02 -26.27
N THR A 51 10.89 4.94 -27.22
CA THR A 51 11.84 5.10 -28.32
C THR A 51 13.02 5.95 -27.88
N VAL A 52 14.24 5.45 -28.07
CA VAL A 52 15.49 6.19 -27.86
C VAL A 52 15.95 6.79 -29.18
N ASN A 53 16.08 8.11 -29.24
CA ASN A 53 16.56 8.79 -30.44
C ASN A 53 18.08 8.67 -30.57
N PHE A 54 18.57 8.55 -31.81
CA PHE A 54 20.01 8.58 -32.09
C PHE A 54 20.65 9.87 -31.54
N GLU A 55 21.87 9.75 -31.00
CA GLU A 55 22.63 10.83 -30.34
C GLU A 55 21.99 11.41 -29.05
N ALA A 56 20.84 10.90 -28.60
CA ALA A 56 20.29 11.31 -27.32
C ALA A 56 21.09 10.69 -26.16
N THR A 57 21.78 11.52 -25.38
CA THR A 57 22.61 11.03 -24.25
C THR A 57 21.79 10.62 -23.03
N SER A 58 20.55 11.09 -22.95
CA SER A 58 19.56 10.68 -21.96
C SER A 58 18.16 10.69 -22.58
N THR A 59 17.42 9.60 -22.39
CA THR A 59 16.02 9.46 -22.84
C THR A 59 15.16 9.05 -21.66
N ASP A 60 14.14 9.85 -21.35
CA ASP A 60 13.17 9.53 -20.31
C ASP A 60 12.32 8.32 -20.70
N LEU A 61 12.16 7.37 -19.78
CA LEU A 61 11.18 6.31 -19.96
C LEU A 61 9.76 6.87 -19.85
N ASN A 62 8.85 6.30 -20.64
CA ASN A 62 7.46 6.72 -20.70
C ASN A 62 6.69 6.27 -19.44
N GLY A 63 6.65 7.14 -18.43
CA GLY A 63 5.97 6.91 -17.17
C GLY A 63 6.92 6.56 -16.03
N ALA A 64 6.39 6.52 -14.82
CA ALA A 64 7.17 6.25 -13.62
C ALA A 64 7.01 4.81 -13.13
N LEU A 65 8.05 4.30 -12.49
CA LEU A 65 7.97 3.09 -11.68
C LEU A 65 7.25 3.41 -10.36
N LYS A 66 6.15 2.70 -10.10
CA LYS A 66 5.32 2.90 -8.89
C LYS A 66 4.90 1.57 -8.29
N VAL A 67 4.78 1.54 -6.97
CA VAL A 67 4.10 0.45 -6.26
C VAL A 67 3.08 1.06 -5.33
N LYS A 68 1.86 0.52 -5.34
CA LYS A 68 0.81 0.84 -4.37
C LYS A 68 0.21 -0.42 -3.81
N GLY A 69 -0.34 -0.37 -2.61
CA GLY A 69 -0.89 -1.56 -2.00
C GLY A 69 -1.32 -1.37 -0.55
N ASN A 70 -1.73 -2.48 0.03
CA ASN A 70 -2.10 -2.58 1.43
C ASN A 70 -1.42 -3.84 1.96
N VAL A 71 -0.40 -3.69 2.80
CA VAL A 71 0.40 -4.79 3.36
C VAL A 71 0.43 -4.69 4.88
N LEU A 72 1.01 -5.69 5.54
CA LEU A 72 1.27 -5.60 6.99
C LEU A 72 2.37 -4.57 7.26
N SER A 73 2.35 -3.92 8.43
CA SER A 73 3.40 -2.98 8.84
C SER A 73 4.80 -3.62 8.96
N THR A 74 4.84 -4.96 9.10
CA THR A 74 6.06 -5.78 9.11
C THR A 74 6.51 -6.21 7.71
N GLN A 75 5.83 -5.78 6.65
CA GLN A 75 6.11 -6.14 5.28
C GLN A 75 6.49 -4.93 4.43
N GLU A 76 7.20 -5.20 3.35
CA GLU A 76 7.59 -4.23 2.34
C GLU A 76 7.65 -4.88 0.96
N VAL A 77 7.58 -4.06 -0.09
CA VAL A 77 7.79 -4.50 -1.47
C VAL A 77 9.14 -3.99 -1.95
N VAL A 78 9.99 -4.92 -2.39
CA VAL A 78 11.28 -4.62 -3.02
C VAL A 78 11.16 -4.89 -4.51
N VAL A 79 11.46 -3.87 -5.32
CA VAL A 79 11.50 -3.96 -6.77
C VAL A 79 12.95 -3.93 -7.23
N ASN A 80 13.36 -4.96 -7.94
CA ASN A 80 14.65 -5.01 -8.64
C ASN A 80 14.43 -4.71 -10.12
N ALA A 81 15.38 -4.01 -10.74
CA ALA A 81 15.39 -3.75 -12.17
C ALA A 81 16.66 -4.33 -12.79
N THR A 82 16.51 -4.95 -13.96
CA THR A 82 17.61 -5.46 -14.77
C THR A 82 17.49 -4.86 -16.16
N ALA A 83 18.46 -4.01 -16.51
CA ALA A 83 18.65 -3.53 -17.88
C ALA A 83 19.28 -4.66 -18.71
N ASN A 84 18.51 -5.24 -19.62
CA ASN A 84 19.02 -6.26 -20.56
C ASN A 84 19.67 -5.58 -21.77
N ASP A 85 20.40 -6.34 -22.56
CA ASP A 85 21.14 -5.82 -23.72
C ASP A 85 20.24 -5.03 -24.68
N PHE A 86 20.78 -3.92 -25.21
CA PHE A 86 20.16 -3.16 -26.28
C PHE A 86 20.82 -3.57 -27.60
N HIS A 87 20.22 -4.56 -28.25
CA HIS A 87 20.83 -5.37 -29.28
C HIS A 87 20.51 -4.85 -30.68
N ASN A 88 21.53 -4.67 -31.51
CA ASN A 88 21.38 -4.40 -32.94
C ASN A 88 20.92 -5.68 -33.66
N THR A 89 19.66 -5.70 -34.07
CA THR A 89 19.01 -6.84 -34.73
C THR A 89 19.61 -7.19 -36.10
N SER A 90 20.35 -6.25 -36.71
CA SER A 90 20.95 -6.40 -38.04
C SER A 90 22.43 -6.79 -38.00
N GLN A 91 23.17 -6.38 -36.96
CA GLN A 91 24.64 -6.52 -36.88
C GLN A 91 25.12 -7.44 -35.74
N ASN A 92 24.20 -7.96 -34.91
CA ASN A 92 24.52 -8.81 -33.77
C ASN A 92 25.56 -8.16 -32.83
N LYS A 93 25.31 -6.90 -32.46
CA LYS A 93 26.14 -6.11 -31.54
C LYS A 93 25.27 -5.33 -30.57
N ASP A 94 25.72 -5.23 -29.32
CA ASP A 94 25.00 -4.52 -28.28
C ASP A 94 25.50 -3.07 -28.15
N LEU A 95 24.56 -2.15 -27.92
CA LEU A 95 24.84 -0.77 -27.56
C LEU A 95 24.76 -0.63 -26.03
N PRO A 96 25.87 -0.32 -25.34
CA PRO A 96 25.82 -0.19 -23.89
C PRO A 96 25.03 1.05 -23.46
N TYR A 97 24.16 0.88 -22.46
CA TYR A 97 23.37 1.93 -21.84
C TYR A 97 23.28 1.73 -20.34
N LYS A 98 22.77 2.73 -19.62
CA LYS A 98 22.45 2.66 -18.20
C LYS A 98 21.00 3.02 -17.93
N LEU A 99 20.38 2.29 -17.01
CA LEU A 99 19.11 2.68 -16.41
C LEU A 99 19.39 3.61 -15.23
N VAL A 100 18.87 4.83 -15.25
CA VAL A 100 19.19 5.87 -14.26
C VAL A 100 17.94 6.34 -13.54
N ASN A 101 18.02 6.51 -12.22
CA ASN A 101 17.03 7.23 -11.44
C ASN A 101 17.28 8.73 -11.61
N LYS A 102 16.35 9.42 -12.28
CA LYS A 102 16.50 10.84 -12.63
C LYS A 102 16.64 11.75 -11.42
N ALA A 103 15.94 11.45 -10.33
CA ALA A 103 15.98 12.28 -9.13
C ALA A 103 17.33 12.20 -8.43
N GLU A 104 18.01 11.05 -8.53
CA GLU A 104 19.30 10.80 -7.87
C GLU A 104 20.50 11.00 -8.79
N GLY A 105 20.29 10.97 -10.11
CA GLY A 105 21.37 11.01 -11.11
C GLY A 105 22.29 9.78 -11.04
N LYS A 106 21.75 8.64 -10.59
CA LYS A 106 22.50 7.41 -10.34
C LYS A 106 21.87 6.22 -11.04
N GLU A 107 22.72 5.24 -11.35
CA GLU A 107 22.29 3.96 -11.91
C GLU A 107 21.28 3.29 -10.97
N PHE A 108 20.16 2.86 -11.53
CA PHE A 108 19.03 2.29 -10.82
C PHE A 108 19.03 0.77 -10.95
N SER A 109 18.97 0.07 -9.82
CA SER A 109 18.87 -1.38 -9.76
C SER A 109 17.83 -1.89 -8.77
N ILE A 110 17.48 -1.10 -7.74
CA ILE A 110 16.59 -1.52 -6.67
C ILE A 110 15.86 -0.34 -6.03
N ALA A 111 14.62 -0.57 -5.60
CA ALA A 111 13.91 0.32 -4.69
C ALA A 111 12.95 -0.44 -3.78
N THR A 112 12.71 0.13 -2.60
CA THR A 112 11.79 -0.41 -1.59
C THR A 112 10.61 0.54 -1.38
N TRP A 113 9.43 -0.05 -1.15
CA TRP A 113 8.20 0.60 -0.71
C TRP A 113 7.72 -0.09 0.57
N ASP A 114 7.76 0.63 1.69
CA ASP A 114 7.19 0.17 2.96
C ASP A 114 5.66 0.33 2.98
N GLU A 115 5.03 -0.15 4.06
CA GLU A 115 3.59 -0.11 4.24
C GLU A 115 2.98 1.31 4.15
N ASP A 116 3.63 2.32 4.73
CA ASP A 116 3.13 3.70 4.72
C ASP A 116 3.15 4.25 3.29
N ILE A 117 4.25 4.05 2.56
CA ILE A 117 4.39 4.47 1.17
C ILE A 117 3.40 3.73 0.26
N LEU A 118 3.26 2.42 0.45
CA LEU A 118 2.31 1.59 -0.33
C LEU A 118 0.87 2.07 -0.13
N ARG A 119 0.50 2.37 1.12
CA ARG A 119 -0.84 2.85 1.48
C ARG A 119 -1.09 4.24 0.93
N ALA A 120 -0.12 5.14 1.02
CA ALA A 120 -0.21 6.48 0.43
C ALA A 120 -0.45 6.41 -1.09
N GLY A 121 0.17 5.44 -1.78
CA GLY A 121 -0.04 5.22 -3.21
C GLY A 121 -1.44 4.73 -3.62
N LEU A 122 -2.30 4.32 -2.67
CA LEU A 122 -3.71 4.06 -2.96
C LEU A 122 -4.53 5.34 -3.11
N SER A 123 -4.00 6.47 -2.64
CA SER A 123 -4.58 7.80 -2.80
C SER A 123 -3.90 8.51 -3.97
N ASP A 124 -4.68 9.08 -4.88
CA ASP A 124 -4.15 9.67 -6.10
C ASP A 124 -3.11 10.77 -5.80
N GLY A 125 -1.94 10.65 -6.42
CA GLY A 125 -0.84 11.62 -6.32
C GLY A 125 0.00 11.57 -5.04
N GLN A 126 -0.21 10.61 -4.12
CA GLN A 126 0.49 10.57 -2.83
C GLN A 126 1.48 9.39 -2.68
N GLY A 127 1.64 8.55 -3.71
CA GLY A 127 2.60 7.46 -3.71
C GLY A 127 4.03 7.90 -4.03
N LYS A 128 5.00 7.05 -3.69
CA LYS A 128 6.38 7.19 -4.20
C LYS A 128 6.43 6.82 -5.68
N GLU A 129 6.99 7.72 -6.47
CA GLU A 129 7.22 7.56 -7.91
C GLU A 129 8.72 7.67 -8.20
N ILE A 130 9.22 6.79 -9.06
CA ILE A 130 10.61 6.87 -9.54
C ILE A 130 10.56 7.08 -11.05
N LEU A 131 11.05 8.24 -11.49
CA LEU A 131 11.25 8.54 -12.90
C LEU A 131 12.61 7.99 -13.34
N LEU A 132 12.60 7.21 -14.41
CA LEU A 132 13.77 6.51 -14.93
C LEU A 132 14.14 7.05 -16.31
N SER A 133 15.43 7.05 -16.64
CA SER A 133 15.95 7.33 -17.98
C SER A 133 16.89 6.22 -18.45
N VAL A 134 17.03 6.11 -19.77
CA VAL A 134 18.09 5.37 -20.44
C VAL A 134 19.17 6.37 -20.83
N ASP A 135 20.37 6.18 -20.31
CA ASP A 135 21.53 7.02 -20.59
C ASP A 135 22.53 6.25 -21.46
N ILE A 136 22.92 6.87 -22.57
CA ILE A 136 23.90 6.33 -23.53
C ILE A 136 24.95 7.42 -23.74
N THR A 137 26.23 7.10 -23.58
CA THR A 137 27.29 8.10 -23.73
C THR A 137 27.53 8.45 -25.20
N ASP A 138 28.04 9.65 -25.47
CA ASP A 138 28.47 10.04 -26.82
C ASP A 138 29.46 9.03 -27.42
N ASP A 139 30.38 8.50 -26.60
CA ASP A 139 31.34 7.47 -27.01
C ASP A 139 30.67 6.15 -27.44
N ASN A 140 29.54 5.80 -26.83
CA ASN A 140 28.78 4.61 -27.22
C ASN A 140 28.00 4.87 -28.51
N TRP A 141 27.38 6.05 -28.65
CA TRP A 141 26.72 6.45 -29.89
C TRP A 141 27.68 6.50 -31.08
N ASN A 142 28.87 7.06 -30.90
CA ASN A 142 29.90 7.14 -31.94
C ASN A 142 30.41 5.76 -32.41
N LYS A 143 30.20 4.71 -31.60
CA LYS A 143 30.55 3.32 -31.92
C LYS A 143 29.34 2.49 -32.33
N ALA A 144 28.13 3.03 -32.22
CA ALA A 144 26.92 2.34 -32.61
C ALA A 144 26.94 2.12 -34.13
N GLU A 145 26.60 0.90 -34.55
CA GLU A 145 26.50 0.55 -35.95
C GLU A 145 25.09 0.85 -36.46
N ALA A 146 24.95 1.16 -37.74
CA ALA A 146 23.63 1.37 -38.34
C ALA A 146 22.76 0.11 -38.21
N GLY A 147 21.49 0.28 -37.87
CA GLY A 147 20.51 -0.80 -37.74
C GLY A 147 19.49 -0.52 -36.65
N ASP A 148 18.49 -1.39 -36.56
CA ASP A 148 17.46 -1.32 -35.52
C ASP A 148 17.96 -1.98 -34.24
N TYR A 149 17.82 -1.26 -33.13
CA TYR A 149 18.18 -1.73 -31.80
C TYR A 149 16.92 -2.07 -31.00
N GLU A 150 16.92 -3.23 -30.35
CA GLU A 150 15.85 -3.67 -29.47
C GLU A 150 16.41 -4.09 -28.11
N GLY A 151 15.71 -3.75 -27.03
CA GLY A 151 16.14 -4.05 -25.68
C GLY A 151 14.96 -4.12 -24.73
N SER A 152 15.23 -4.54 -23.49
CA SER A 152 14.20 -4.61 -22.47
C SER A 152 14.76 -4.30 -21.09
N ILE A 153 13.89 -3.80 -20.21
CA ILE A 153 14.18 -3.65 -18.80
C ILE A 153 13.19 -4.53 -18.04
N THR A 154 13.70 -5.48 -17.27
CA THR A 154 12.88 -6.38 -16.47
C THR A 154 12.73 -5.84 -15.06
N PHE A 155 11.50 -5.67 -14.58
CA PHE A 155 11.21 -5.30 -13.19
C PHE A 155 10.62 -6.48 -12.44
N ILE A 156 11.16 -6.80 -11.27
CA ILE A 156 10.69 -7.90 -10.41
C ILE A 156 10.36 -7.33 -9.03
N ALA A 157 9.08 -7.40 -8.65
CA ALA A 157 8.59 -7.02 -7.32
C ALA A 157 8.43 -8.24 -6.42
N ASN A 158 8.94 -8.15 -5.19
CA ASN A 158 8.79 -9.18 -4.16
C ASN A 158 8.22 -8.59 -2.88
N LEU A 159 7.18 -9.22 -2.33
CA LEU A 159 6.67 -8.92 -1.00
C LEU A 159 7.49 -9.70 0.02
N MET A 160 8.11 -9.00 0.96
CA MET A 160 8.98 -9.60 1.97
C MET A 160 8.63 -9.07 3.36
N ASN A 161 9.09 -9.77 4.40
CA ASN A 161 9.08 -9.22 5.76
C ASN A 161 10.30 -8.31 5.92
N LYS A 162 10.12 -7.18 6.62
CA LYS A 162 11.21 -6.28 6.99
C LYS A 162 12.23 -7.05 7.85
N GLN A 163 13.52 -6.80 7.62
CA GLN A 163 14.61 -7.36 8.41
C GLN A 163 14.74 -6.68 9.78
#